data_AF-A0A2V7SIJ7-F1
#
_entry.id   AF-A0A2V7SIJ7-F1
#
_cell.length_a   1.000
_cell.length_b   1.000
_cell.length_c   1.000
_cell.angle_alpha   90.00
_cell.angle_beta   90.00
_cell.angle_gamma   90.00
#
_symmetry.space_group_name_H-M   'P 1'
#
loop_
_entity.id
_entity.type
_entity.pdbx_description
1 polymer ?
#
loop_
_entity_poly.entity_id
_entity_poly.type
_entity_poly.pdbx_seq_one_letter_code
_entity_poly.pdbx_strand_id
1 'polypeptide(L)'
;MEGTAPVSPAPLLDAFEHPWLLVLAVVLPVLFFFLLRRARRTRAERLERLGSLAVVRRLVPPNVLAASGWRMVRLGGAALLAGIALAGPRWGVERTTVRSTGVDLVLAVDASLSMLATDERPSRLERVKQEIRRLRDLSPGDRVGLLAFAGRSYVLSPITVDGGALDLFLDNLDPSVVGQAGSSIAQTIAQGTSLLALTKSGADRALVIMSDGEAFEPQDEILASARRAKEQGVSVVAVGFGTTQGSTIPVREGNRVTEKKDEQGQVVITHYKPEVLQAAAAAAGGTFIPAEANDKAARIKSALARLRSKSRASLGGEDRTPRYQWFLLPAVLLLWLDTVLGGRRGRRRREVAAAETALAASLLLVVLTACGGSRQAVDASAAYGAKDYRRAATLFAEAIKQGDRSPGALYNYGTALIAADSLPAAAEVLERSVDRADPEVRYRGRFNKGLTHLMRGLASPADSGSAGARAVAASGAPNDSASAQLKLALADYKRVLIQRPADLDAKWNYELALQKEKQGGGGGGGGGQSNASPAPSTNEPKPQPTLAQRQAEQLLGSAEREEREVQSKKQKQNRPEPPPGGKDW
;
A
#
# COMPACT_ATOMS: atom_id res chain seq x y z
N MET A 1 14.08 -38.35 -1.70
CA MET A 1 15.10 -38.03 -2.72
C MET A 1 14.55 -36.89 -3.56
N GLU A 2 14.78 -35.66 -3.11
CA GLU A 2 14.37 -34.45 -3.83
C GLU A 2 15.35 -34.19 -4.96
N GLY A 3 14.84 -34.20 -6.20
CA GLY A 3 15.61 -33.85 -7.38
C GLY A 3 15.93 -32.36 -7.37
N THR A 4 17.17 -32.03 -7.05
CA THR A 4 17.74 -30.71 -7.30
C THR A 4 17.82 -30.50 -8.81
N ALA A 5 17.01 -29.58 -9.33
CA ALA A 5 17.13 -29.13 -10.72
C ALA A 5 18.55 -28.60 -10.98
N PRO A 6 19.14 -28.86 -12.17
CA PRO A 6 20.45 -28.33 -12.52
C PRO A 6 20.38 -26.81 -12.60
N VAL A 7 21.05 -26.13 -11.68
CA VAL A 7 21.30 -24.69 -11.75
C VAL A 7 22.29 -24.49 -12.90
N SER A 8 21.79 -24.08 -14.07
CA SER A 8 22.65 -23.57 -15.13
C SER A 8 23.55 -22.46 -14.55
N PRO A 9 24.88 -22.50 -14.72
CA PRO A 9 25.74 -21.43 -14.23
C PRO A 9 25.35 -20.15 -14.95
N ALA A 10 24.71 -19.23 -14.22
CA ALA A 10 24.46 -17.88 -14.72
C ALA A 10 25.81 -17.30 -15.18
N PRO A 11 25.83 -16.52 -16.29
CA PRO A 11 27.06 -15.91 -16.76
C PRO A 11 27.69 -15.10 -15.62
N LEU A 12 29.01 -15.19 -15.45
CA LEU A 12 29.76 -14.52 -14.38
C LEU A 12 29.46 -13.01 -14.27
N LEU A 13 28.96 -12.41 -15.35
CA LEU A 13 28.56 -11.01 -15.44
C LEU A 13 27.31 -10.68 -14.60
N ASP A 14 26.39 -11.62 -14.40
CA ASP A 14 25.17 -11.44 -13.60
C ASP A 14 25.46 -11.41 -12.09
N ALA A 15 26.68 -11.76 -11.68
CA ALA A 15 27.13 -11.68 -10.30
C ALA A 15 27.60 -10.26 -9.92
N PHE A 16 27.69 -9.33 -10.86
CA PHE A 16 28.19 -7.97 -10.64
C PHE A 16 27.10 -6.94 -10.94
N GLU A 17 26.98 -5.91 -10.09
CA GLU A 17 26.03 -4.81 -10.28
C GLU A 17 26.36 -3.96 -11.53
N HIS A 18 27.66 -3.79 -11.79
CA HIS A 18 28.17 -3.01 -12.91
C HIS A 18 29.32 -3.78 -13.59
N PRO A 19 29.01 -4.78 -14.44
CA PRO A 19 30.02 -5.66 -15.02
C PRO A 19 31.04 -4.91 -15.90
N TRP A 20 30.65 -3.78 -16.50
CA TRP A 20 31.55 -2.94 -17.31
C TRP A 20 32.70 -2.34 -16.48
N LEU A 21 32.54 -2.18 -15.16
CA LEU A 21 33.62 -1.70 -14.27
C LEU A 21 34.73 -2.74 -14.06
N LEU A 22 34.54 -4.01 -14.44
CA LEU A 22 35.62 -5.00 -14.42
C LEU A 22 36.77 -4.64 -15.36
N VAL A 23 36.51 -3.87 -16.43
CA VAL A 23 37.55 -3.32 -17.30
C VAL A 23 38.48 -2.41 -16.48
N LEU A 24 37.93 -1.61 -15.56
CA LEU A 24 38.71 -0.74 -14.69
C LEU A 24 39.60 -1.56 -13.74
N ALA A 25 39.15 -2.73 -13.29
CA ALA A 25 39.93 -3.64 -12.47
C ALA A 25 41.18 -4.19 -13.18
N VAL A 26 41.18 -4.25 -14.50
CA VAL A 26 42.35 -4.65 -15.32
C VAL A 26 43.19 -3.43 -15.72
N VAL A 27 42.54 -2.33 -16.11
CA VAL A 27 43.22 -1.11 -16.57
C VAL A 27 44.00 -0.43 -15.44
N LEU A 28 43.45 -0.34 -14.23
CA LEU A 28 44.12 0.32 -13.11
C LEU A 28 45.45 -0.34 -12.71
N PRO A 29 45.55 -1.67 -12.50
CA PRO A 29 46.83 -2.33 -12.23
C PRO A 29 47.85 -2.17 -13.36
N VAL A 30 47.42 -2.26 -14.62
CA VAL A 30 48.30 -2.11 -15.79
C VAL A 30 48.84 -0.68 -15.87
N LEU A 31 47.98 0.32 -15.77
CA LEU A 31 48.37 1.73 -15.73
C LEU A 31 49.34 1.99 -14.56
N PHE A 32 49.03 1.47 -13.38
CA PHE A 32 49.86 1.62 -12.19
C PHE A 32 51.23 0.94 -12.35
N PHE A 33 51.28 -0.23 -12.99
CA PHE A 33 52.51 -0.91 -13.35
C PHE A 33 53.38 -0.07 -14.30
N PHE A 34 52.80 0.52 -15.36
CA PHE A 34 53.51 1.39 -16.29
C PHE A 34 54.03 2.67 -15.62
N LEU A 35 53.21 3.33 -14.80
CA LEU A 35 53.60 4.52 -14.05
C LEU A 35 54.75 4.24 -13.09
N LEU A 36 54.69 3.13 -12.35
CA LEU A 36 55.77 2.69 -11.46
C LEU A 36 57.05 2.33 -12.23
N ARG A 37 56.93 1.66 -13.39
CA ARG A 37 58.08 1.33 -14.25
C ARG A 37 58.73 2.59 -14.80
N ARG A 38 57.94 3.57 -15.25
CA ARG A 38 58.42 4.89 -15.69
C ARG A 38 59.08 5.65 -14.54
N ALA A 39 58.47 5.66 -13.35
CA ALA A 39 59.06 6.26 -12.15
C ALA A 39 60.39 5.59 -11.74
N ARG A 40 60.52 4.27 -11.93
CA ARG A 40 61.79 3.56 -11.73
C ARG A 40 62.83 3.92 -12.77
N ARG A 41 62.47 3.93 -14.06
CA ARG A 41 63.38 4.32 -15.17
C ARG A 41 63.89 5.74 -15.00
N THR A 42 62.99 6.70 -14.81
CA THR A 42 63.36 8.11 -14.56
C THR A 42 64.19 8.29 -13.29
N ARG A 43 63.98 7.49 -12.24
CA ARG A 43 64.87 7.47 -11.07
C ARG A 43 66.26 6.93 -11.42
N ALA A 44 66.35 5.85 -12.20
CA ALA A 44 67.61 5.29 -12.65
C ALA A 44 68.38 6.31 -13.52
N GLU A 45 67.71 6.96 -14.47
CA GLU A 45 68.30 8.02 -15.31
C GLU A 45 68.76 9.23 -14.47
N ARG A 46 68.01 9.63 -13.44
CA ARG A 46 68.44 10.70 -12.50
C ARG A 46 69.64 10.27 -11.65
N LEU A 47 69.71 9.01 -11.25
CA LEU A 47 70.85 8.45 -10.50
C LEU A 47 72.10 8.40 -11.37
N GLU A 48 71.98 8.07 -12.66
CA GLU A 48 73.08 8.09 -13.63
C GLU A 48 73.62 9.51 -13.87
N ARG A 49 72.74 10.53 -13.84
CA ARG A 49 73.15 11.95 -13.93
C ARG A 49 73.89 12.47 -12.70
N LEU A 50 73.79 11.80 -11.55
CA LEU A 50 74.42 12.21 -10.29
C LEU A 50 75.84 11.64 -10.11
N GLY A 51 76.30 10.74 -10.99
CA GLY A 51 77.66 10.19 -10.97
C GLY A 51 77.72 8.73 -11.42
N SER A 52 78.93 8.19 -11.55
CA SER A 52 79.12 6.79 -11.96
C SER A 52 78.44 5.82 -10.97
N LEU A 53 77.79 4.77 -11.51
CA LEU A 53 76.97 3.81 -10.75
C LEU A 53 77.71 3.19 -9.53
N ALA A 54 79.05 3.13 -9.60
CA ALA A 54 79.94 2.62 -8.56
C ALA A 54 80.05 3.55 -7.34
N VAL A 55 80.05 4.87 -7.55
CA VAL A 55 80.12 5.88 -6.46
C VAL A 55 78.77 6.01 -5.76
N VAL A 56 77.69 6.04 -6.54
CA VAL A 56 76.32 6.13 -6.01
C VAL A 56 75.94 4.90 -5.16
N ARG A 57 76.39 3.69 -5.54
CA ARG A 57 76.21 2.46 -4.74
C ARG A 57 76.95 2.45 -3.41
N ARG A 58 78.03 3.25 -3.25
CA ARG A 58 78.78 3.38 -1.99
C ARG A 58 78.17 4.41 -1.04
N LEU A 59 77.53 5.47 -1.56
CA LEU A 59 76.90 6.51 -0.74
C LEU A 59 75.43 6.21 -0.39
N VAL A 60 74.76 5.38 -1.17
CA VAL A 60 73.32 5.11 -1.00
C VAL A 60 73.11 3.68 -0.48
N PRO A 61 72.37 3.51 0.64
CA PRO A 61 72.04 2.21 1.18
C PRO A 61 71.41 1.26 0.13
N PRO A 62 71.73 -0.05 0.10
CA PRO A 62 71.26 -0.98 -0.92
C PRO A 62 69.73 -1.13 -0.95
N ASN A 63 69.05 -0.94 0.19
CA ASN A 63 67.59 -0.88 0.31
C ASN A 63 66.96 0.36 -0.36
N VAL A 64 67.75 1.40 -0.64
CA VAL A 64 67.29 2.61 -1.34
C VAL A 64 67.35 2.42 -2.86
N LEU A 65 68.29 1.61 -3.34
CA LEU A 65 68.52 1.25 -4.74
C LEU A 65 67.71 0.03 -5.19
N ALA A 66 67.38 -0.87 -4.28
CA ALA A 66 66.49 -2.00 -4.55
C ALA A 66 65.06 -1.50 -4.84
N ALA A 67 64.69 -1.46 -6.11
CA ALA A 67 63.33 -1.20 -6.53
C ALA A 67 62.45 -2.41 -6.14
N SER A 68 61.94 -2.42 -4.91
CA SER A 68 61.19 -3.54 -4.33
C SER A 68 60.04 -3.98 -5.25
N GLY A 69 60.21 -5.08 -5.99
CA GLY A 69 59.17 -5.64 -6.86
C GLY A 69 57.87 -5.89 -6.09
N TRP A 70 58.00 -6.23 -4.81
CA TRP A 70 56.91 -6.38 -3.85
C TRP A 70 56.02 -5.14 -3.70
N ARG A 71 56.54 -3.92 -3.88
CA ARG A 71 55.71 -2.71 -3.91
C ARG A 71 54.79 -2.67 -5.13
N MET A 72 55.27 -3.13 -6.29
CA MET A 72 54.45 -3.22 -7.49
C MET A 72 53.35 -4.27 -7.31
N VAL A 73 53.68 -5.41 -6.72
CA VAL A 73 52.73 -6.49 -6.42
C VAL A 73 51.65 -6.02 -5.44
N ARG A 74 52.02 -5.35 -4.34
CA ARG A 74 51.04 -4.85 -3.36
C ARG A 74 50.11 -3.80 -3.95
N LEU A 75 50.64 -2.79 -4.64
CA LEU A 75 49.83 -1.72 -5.19
C LEU A 75 49.01 -2.16 -6.41
N GLY A 76 49.55 -3.05 -7.24
CA GLY A 76 48.81 -3.68 -8.33
C GLY A 76 47.68 -4.58 -7.80
N GLY A 77 47.95 -5.37 -6.75
CA GLY A 77 46.95 -6.19 -6.07
C GLY A 77 45.85 -5.35 -5.42
N ALA A 78 46.21 -4.23 -4.77
CA ALA A 78 45.25 -3.30 -4.19
C ALA A 78 44.35 -2.66 -5.27
N ALA A 79 44.92 -2.23 -6.41
CA ALA A 79 44.17 -1.66 -7.52
C ALA A 79 43.20 -2.67 -8.15
N LEU A 80 43.63 -3.92 -8.30
CA LEU A 80 42.80 -5.00 -8.82
C LEU A 80 41.60 -5.27 -7.90
N LEU A 81 41.85 -5.45 -6.60
CA LEU A 81 40.82 -5.72 -5.61
C LEU A 81 39.84 -4.55 -5.44
N ALA A 82 40.34 -3.31 -5.49
CA ALA A 82 39.49 -2.12 -5.48
C ALA A 82 38.61 -2.04 -6.73
N GLY A 83 39.13 -2.38 -7.91
CA GLY A 83 38.34 -2.45 -9.14
C GLY A 83 37.25 -3.53 -9.10
N ILE A 84 37.56 -4.71 -8.53
CA ILE A 84 36.56 -5.76 -8.32
C ILE A 84 35.50 -5.30 -7.32
N ALA A 85 35.89 -4.64 -6.22
CA ALA A 85 34.93 -4.08 -5.27
C ALA A 85 33.99 -3.05 -5.90
N LEU A 86 34.52 -2.18 -6.78
CA LEU A 86 33.74 -1.18 -7.53
C LEU A 86 32.75 -1.79 -8.53
N ALA A 87 33.08 -2.95 -9.12
CA ALA A 87 32.15 -3.68 -9.97
C ALA A 87 30.94 -4.24 -9.20
N GLY A 88 30.98 -4.22 -7.86
CA GLY A 88 29.87 -4.57 -6.98
C GLY A 88 29.53 -6.07 -7.06
N PRO A 89 30.40 -6.98 -6.56
CA PRO A 89 30.08 -8.40 -6.50
C PRO A 89 28.90 -8.63 -5.56
N ARG A 90 27.88 -9.33 -6.04
CA ARG A 90 26.65 -9.66 -5.31
C ARG A 90 26.46 -11.17 -5.32
N TRP A 91 26.40 -11.77 -4.14
CA TRP A 91 26.09 -13.20 -4.00
C TRP A 91 25.38 -13.48 -2.68
N GLY A 92 24.69 -14.61 -2.63
CA GLY A 92 23.77 -14.94 -1.54
C GLY A 92 22.39 -14.33 -1.78
N VAL A 93 21.36 -15.15 -1.55
CA VAL A 93 19.96 -14.76 -1.72
C VAL A 93 19.43 -14.44 -0.33
N GLU A 94 19.16 -13.16 -0.06
CA GLU A 94 18.39 -12.78 1.12
C GLU A 94 16.93 -12.75 0.69
N ARG A 95 16.12 -13.68 1.20
CA ARG A 95 14.69 -13.70 0.92
C ARG A 95 14.05 -12.57 1.71
N THR A 96 14.00 -11.38 1.14
CA THR A 96 13.18 -10.28 1.66
C THR A 96 11.72 -10.72 1.59
N THR A 97 11.18 -11.16 2.72
CA THR A 97 9.76 -11.45 2.82
C THR A 97 9.00 -10.13 2.82
N VAL A 98 8.66 -9.62 1.63
CA VAL A 98 7.64 -8.60 1.50
C VAL A 98 6.34 -9.24 2.00
N ARG A 99 5.97 -8.93 3.24
CA ARG A 99 4.66 -9.29 3.80
C ARG A 99 3.62 -8.47 3.05
N SER A 100 3.13 -9.01 1.94
CA SER A 100 1.94 -8.48 1.26
C SER A 100 0.77 -8.46 2.24
N THR A 101 0.12 -7.31 2.31
CA THR A 101 -1.03 -6.97 3.12
C THR A 101 -2.31 -7.57 2.52
N GLY A 102 -2.82 -8.67 3.08
CA GLY A 102 -4.14 -9.24 2.74
C GLY A 102 -4.30 -9.70 1.28
N VAL A 103 -5.40 -10.40 0.98
CA VAL A 103 -5.94 -10.51 -0.40
C VAL A 103 -7.09 -9.53 -0.51
N ASP A 104 -7.23 -8.87 -1.66
CA ASP A 104 -8.45 -8.15 -2.01
C ASP A 104 -9.40 -9.13 -2.67
N LEU A 105 -10.42 -9.50 -1.91
CA LEU A 105 -11.40 -10.51 -2.26
C LEU A 105 -12.74 -9.83 -2.53
N VAL A 106 -13.40 -10.27 -3.59
CA VAL A 106 -14.79 -9.91 -3.85
C VAL A 106 -15.61 -11.19 -3.90
N LEU A 107 -16.63 -11.26 -3.06
CA LEU A 107 -17.59 -12.36 -3.01
C LEU A 107 -18.80 -11.98 -3.85
N ALA A 108 -19.08 -12.74 -4.89
CA ALA A 108 -20.27 -12.62 -5.71
C ALA A 108 -21.23 -13.76 -5.39
N VAL A 109 -22.37 -13.42 -4.78
CA VAL A 109 -23.38 -14.36 -4.32
C VAL A 109 -24.58 -14.35 -5.26
N ASP A 110 -24.94 -15.51 -5.78
CA ASP A 110 -26.18 -15.69 -6.52
C ASP A 110 -27.36 -15.59 -5.55
N ALA A 111 -28.27 -14.67 -5.84
CA ALA A 111 -29.49 -14.39 -5.10
C ALA A 111 -30.72 -14.53 -6.01
N SER A 112 -30.63 -15.37 -7.04
CA SER A 112 -31.78 -15.78 -7.84
C SER A 112 -32.71 -16.73 -7.06
N LEU A 113 -33.93 -16.93 -7.59
CA LEU A 113 -34.93 -17.78 -6.93
C LEU A 113 -34.50 -19.24 -6.79
N SER A 114 -33.67 -19.77 -7.69
CA SER A 114 -33.15 -21.14 -7.61
C SER A 114 -32.31 -21.37 -6.35
N MET A 115 -31.71 -20.32 -5.79
CA MET A 115 -30.94 -20.39 -4.55
C MET A 115 -31.79 -20.58 -3.29
N LEU A 116 -33.13 -20.51 -3.40
CA LEU A 116 -34.06 -20.90 -2.34
C LEU A 116 -34.31 -22.41 -2.28
N ALA A 117 -33.85 -23.18 -3.26
CA ALA A 117 -33.94 -24.64 -3.25
C ALA A 117 -33.30 -25.25 -1.99
N THR A 118 -33.83 -26.39 -1.56
CA THR A 118 -33.52 -27.02 -0.26
C THR A 118 -32.75 -28.34 -0.38
N ASP A 119 -32.19 -28.62 -1.56
CA ASP A 119 -31.27 -29.74 -1.79
C ASP A 119 -29.97 -29.60 -0.99
N GLU A 120 -29.55 -28.37 -0.70
CA GLU A 120 -28.61 -28.07 0.38
C GLU A 120 -29.34 -27.44 1.56
N ARG A 121 -29.33 -28.10 2.74
CA ARG A 121 -30.03 -27.58 3.93
C ARG A 121 -29.27 -26.40 4.57
N PRO A 122 -29.97 -25.36 5.06
CA PRO A 122 -31.44 -25.19 5.02
C PRO A 122 -31.97 -24.67 3.66
N SER A 123 -31.17 -23.90 2.93
CA SER A 123 -31.33 -23.61 1.49
C SER A 123 -29.95 -23.38 0.88
N ARG A 124 -29.82 -23.44 -0.46
CA ARG A 124 -28.55 -23.13 -1.14
C ARG A 124 -28.00 -21.76 -0.71
N LEU A 125 -28.83 -20.73 -0.67
CA LEU A 125 -28.42 -19.38 -0.25
C LEU A 125 -27.96 -19.32 1.21
N GLU A 126 -28.69 -19.95 2.13
CA GLU A 126 -28.30 -19.96 3.54
C GLU A 126 -26.99 -20.75 3.74
N ARG A 127 -26.79 -21.80 2.95
CA ARG A 127 -25.54 -22.55 2.95
C ARG A 127 -24.37 -21.70 2.42
N VAL A 128 -24.59 -20.88 1.39
CA VAL A 128 -23.63 -19.89 0.90
C VAL A 128 -23.26 -18.91 2.02
N LYS A 129 -24.24 -18.30 2.70
CA LYS A 129 -24.00 -17.36 3.81
C LYS A 129 -23.13 -17.98 4.91
N GLN A 130 -23.39 -19.24 5.27
CA GLN A 130 -22.57 -19.96 6.26
C GLN A 130 -21.12 -20.15 5.79
N GLU A 131 -20.91 -20.54 4.53
CA GLU A 131 -19.56 -20.71 3.98
C GLU A 131 -18.80 -19.38 3.89
N ILE A 132 -19.49 -18.26 3.61
CA ILE A 132 -18.88 -16.92 3.63
C ILE A 132 -18.42 -16.54 5.03
N ARG A 133 -19.27 -16.71 6.05
CA ARG A 133 -18.88 -16.43 7.45
C ARG A 133 -17.69 -17.27 7.86
N ARG A 134 -17.70 -18.57 7.52
CA ARG A 134 -16.58 -19.48 7.79
C ARG A 134 -15.30 -19.07 7.06
N LEU A 135 -15.40 -18.66 5.80
CA LEU A 135 -14.26 -18.18 5.02
C LEU A 135 -13.62 -16.95 5.68
N ARG A 136 -14.44 -16.00 6.13
CA ARG A 136 -13.96 -14.81 6.84
C ARG A 136 -13.24 -15.19 8.13
N ASP A 137 -13.80 -16.07 8.95
CA ASP A 137 -13.19 -16.48 10.22
C ASP A 137 -11.82 -17.14 10.00
N LEU A 138 -11.64 -17.83 8.86
CA LEU A 138 -10.35 -18.39 8.45
C LEU A 138 -9.36 -17.35 7.92
N SER A 139 -9.81 -16.14 7.55
CA SER A 139 -9.05 -15.10 6.85
C SER A 139 -9.33 -13.68 7.39
N PRO A 140 -9.13 -13.40 8.69
CA PRO A 140 -9.55 -12.14 9.33
C PRO A 140 -8.78 -10.88 8.87
N GLY A 141 -7.69 -11.04 8.13
CA GLY A 141 -6.88 -9.93 7.60
C GLY A 141 -7.09 -9.62 6.12
N ASP A 142 -8.00 -10.35 5.45
CA ASP A 142 -8.31 -10.14 4.04
C ASP A 142 -9.40 -9.08 3.90
N ARG A 143 -9.32 -8.24 2.87
CA ARG A 143 -10.36 -7.25 2.58
C ARG A 143 -11.39 -7.88 1.67
N VAL A 144 -12.65 -7.81 2.05
CA VAL A 144 -13.76 -8.49 1.39
C VAL A 144 -14.77 -7.45 0.92
N GLY A 145 -15.10 -7.48 -0.37
CA GLY A 145 -16.28 -6.83 -0.93
C GLY A 145 -17.38 -7.86 -1.17
N LEU A 146 -18.63 -7.41 -1.20
CA LEU A 146 -19.80 -8.26 -1.43
C LEU A 146 -20.62 -7.75 -2.62
N LEU A 147 -20.87 -8.63 -3.57
CA LEU A 147 -21.86 -8.46 -4.63
C LEU A 147 -22.96 -9.51 -4.44
N ALA A 148 -24.18 -9.10 -4.74
CA ALA A 148 -25.28 -10.02 -4.97
C ALA A 148 -25.73 -9.90 -6.42
N PHE A 149 -26.08 -11.01 -7.05
CA PHE A 149 -26.54 -11.01 -8.42
C PHE A 149 -27.71 -11.96 -8.64
N ALA A 150 -28.58 -11.57 -9.57
CA ALA A 150 -29.64 -12.38 -10.16
C ALA A 150 -29.73 -11.94 -11.63
N GLY A 151 -30.86 -11.41 -12.12
CA GLY A 151 -30.95 -10.84 -13.47
C GLY A 151 -30.03 -9.63 -13.70
N ARG A 152 -29.53 -9.00 -12.63
CA ARG A 152 -28.51 -7.95 -12.61
C ARG A 152 -27.55 -8.17 -11.44
N SER A 153 -26.41 -7.49 -11.46
CA SER A 153 -25.41 -7.51 -10.40
C SER A 153 -25.39 -6.20 -9.60
N TYR A 154 -25.36 -6.31 -8.27
CA TYR A 154 -25.39 -5.20 -7.32
C TYR A 154 -24.22 -5.30 -6.33
N VAL A 155 -23.49 -4.20 -6.16
CA VAL A 155 -22.48 -4.08 -5.10
C VAL A 155 -23.20 -3.77 -3.80
N LEU A 156 -23.22 -4.74 -2.87
CA LEU A 156 -23.80 -4.56 -1.54
C LEU A 156 -22.81 -3.89 -0.58
N SER A 157 -21.55 -4.31 -0.66
CA SER A 157 -20.49 -3.79 0.18
C SER A 157 -19.22 -3.52 -0.64
N PRO A 158 -18.67 -2.30 -0.58
CA PRO A 158 -17.32 -2.03 -1.03
C PRO A 158 -16.29 -2.92 -0.31
N ILE A 159 -15.10 -3.04 -0.88
CA ILE A 159 -14.01 -3.84 -0.29
C ILE A 159 -13.62 -3.27 1.09
N THR A 160 -13.86 -4.04 2.16
CA THR A 160 -13.64 -3.63 3.56
C THR A 160 -13.01 -4.75 4.39
N VAL A 161 -12.38 -4.39 5.53
CA VAL A 161 -11.96 -5.36 6.56
C VAL A 161 -13.05 -5.59 7.62
N ASP A 162 -14.13 -4.80 7.59
CA ASP A 162 -15.19 -4.86 8.60
C ASP A 162 -16.13 -6.05 8.35
N GLY A 163 -15.88 -7.14 9.05
CA GLY A 163 -16.72 -8.34 9.02
C GLY A 163 -18.12 -8.13 9.60
N GLY A 164 -18.30 -7.19 10.52
CA GLY A 164 -19.61 -6.89 11.10
C GLY A 164 -20.52 -6.23 10.06
N ALA A 165 -19.98 -5.28 9.30
CA ALA A 165 -20.70 -4.68 8.17
C ALA A 165 -21.09 -5.74 7.11
N LEU A 166 -20.17 -6.67 6.80
CA LEU A 166 -20.43 -7.76 5.86
C LEU A 166 -21.56 -8.68 6.35
N ASP A 167 -21.58 -9.04 7.64
CA ASP A 167 -22.65 -9.87 8.22
C ASP A 167 -24.02 -9.19 8.11
N LEU A 168 -24.10 -7.88 8.36
CA LEU A 168 -25.35 -7.14 8.20
C LEU A 168 -25.89 -7.21 6.76
N PHE A 169 -25.03 -7.16 5.75
CA PHE A 169 -25.47 -7.30 4.35
C PHE A 169 -25.87 -8.74 4.01
N LEU A 170 -25.17 -9.74 4.54
CA LEU A 170 -25.51 -11.16 4.33
C LEU A 170 -26.84 -11.52 4.99
N ASP A 171 -27.11 -10.98 6.19
CA ASP A 171 -28.34 -11.23 6.92
C ASP A 171 -29.57 -10.71 6.18
N ASN A 172 -29.43 -9.55 5.54
CA ASN A 172 -30.49 -8.91 4.75
C ASN A 172 -30.53 -9.37 3.28
N LEU A 173 -29.67 -10.31 2.87
CA LEU A 173 -29.68 -10.82 1.50
C LEU A 173 -30.84 -11.80 1.31
N ASP A 174 -31.87 -11.34 0.59
CA ASP A 174 -33.07 -12.11 0.27
C ASP A 174 -33.39 -12.00 -1.25
N PRO A 175 -33.59 -13.12 -1.96
CA PRO A 175 -33.94 -13.15 -3.38
C PRO A 175 -35.20 -12.34 -3.74
N SER A 176 -36.14 -12.19 -2.81
CA SER A 176 -37.37 -11.41 -3.01
C SER A 176 -37.10 -9.90 -3.15
N VAL A 177 -35.97 -9.42 -2.64
CA VAL A 177 -35.59 -7.99 -2.64
C VAL A 177 -34.79 -7.61 -3.90
N VAL A 178 -34.14 -8.59 -4.56
CA VAL A 178 -33.26 -8.33 -5.72
C VAL A 178 -34.03 -7.97 -7.00
N GLY A 179 -35.37 -8.12 -7.00
CA GLY A 179 -36.30 -7.45 -7.92
C GLY A 179 -36.28 -7.90 -9.38
N GLN A 180 -35.24 -8.61 -9.84
CA GLN A 180 -35.10 -9.04 -11.22
C GLN A 180 -34.73 -10.52 -11.32
N ALA A 181 -35.63 -11.31 -11.91
CA ALA A 181 -35.42 -12.72 -12.18
C ALA A 181 -34.31 -12.95 -13.23
N GLY A 182 -33.62 -14.08 -13.11
CA GLY A 182 -32.50 -14.48 -13.97
C GLY A 182 -31.18 -14.61 -13.19
N SER A 183 -30.10 -14.89 -13.91
CA SER A 183 -28.73 -14.96 -13.38
C SER A 183 -27.77 -14.39 -14.43
N SER A 184 -27.07 -13.31 -14.08
CA SER A 184 -26.15 -12.57 -14.94
C SER A 184 -24.71 -12.71 -14.45
N ILE A 185 -24.10 -13.85 -14.76
CA ILE A 185 -22.74 -14.20 -14.34
C ILE A 185 -21.72 -13.32 -15.08
N ALA A 186 -21.93 -13.01 -16.36
CA ALA A 186 -21.00 -12.20 -17.15
C ALA A 186 -20.88 -10.78 -16.59
N GLN A 187 -22.01 -10.12 -16.30
CA GLN A 187 -22.01 -8.77 -15.70
C GLN A 187 -21.41 -8.80 -14.30
N THR A 188 -21.69 -9.84 -13.52
CA THR A 188 -21.13 -10.03 -12.18
C THR A 188 -19.61 -10.13 -12.21
N ILE A 189 -19.05 -10.90 -13.15
CA ILE A 189 -17.60 -10.99 -13.36
C ILE A 189 -17.03 -9.61 -13.70
N ALA A 190 -17.64 -8.90 -14.64
CA ALA A 190 -17.17 -7.57 -15.05
C ALA A 190 -17.22 -6.55 -13.89
N GLN A 191 -18.32 -6.54 -13.11
CA GLN A 191 -18.49 -5.62 -11.99
C GLN A 191 -17.55 -5.94 -10.83
N GLY A 192 -17.41 -7.22 -10.47
CA GLY A 192 -16.47 -7.66 -9.44
C GLY A 192 -15.02 -7.36 -9.81
N THR A 193 -14.65 -7.57 -11.07
CA THR A 193 -13.33 -7.21 -11.59
C THR A 193 -13.10 -5.69 -11.53
N SER A 194 -14.10 -4.89 -11.88
CA SER A 194 -14.03 -3.43 -11.79
C SER A 194 -13.88 -2.95 -10.34
N LEU A 195 -14.62 -3.55 -9.40
CA LEU A 195 -14.51 -3.25 -7.96
C LEU A 195 -13.09 -3.55 -7.44
N LEU A 196 -12.51 -4.69 -7.83
CA LEU A 196 -11.14 -5.06 -7.50
C LEU A 196 -10.12 -4.12 -8.14
N ALA A 197 -10.36 -3.65 -9.36
CA ALA A 197 -9.45 -2.73 -10.05
C ALA A 197 -9.33 -1.36 -9.36
N LEU A 198 -10.33 -0.94 -8.59
CA LEU A 198 -10.28 0.30 -7.80
C LEU A 198 -9.29 0.22 -6.63
N THR A 199 -8.86 -0.98 -6.24
CA THR A 199 -7.89 -1.17 -5.16
C THR A 199 -6.46 -0.83 -5.63
N LYS A 200 -5.81 0.12 -4.93
CA LYS A 200 -4.43 0.58 -5.21
C LYS A 200 -3.36 -0.17 -4.42
N SER A 201 -3.74 -1.25 -3.76
CA SER A 201 -3.01 -1.93 -2.70
C SER A 201 -1.82 -2.76 -3.15
N GLY A 202 -1.69 -3.06 -4.45
CA GLY A 202 -0.73 -4.05 -4.94
C GLY A 202 -0.95 -5.46 -4.36
N ALA A 203 -2.10 -5.69 -3.70
CA ALA A 203 -2.49 -6.98 -3.16
C ALA A 203 -2.99 -7.89 -4.28
N ASP A 204 -2.90 -9.20 -4.05
CA ASP A 204 -3.50 -10.17 -4.97
C ASP A 204 -5.02 -9.98 -4.99
N ARG A 205 -5.61 -10.08 -6.19
CA ARG A 205 -7.02 -9.83 -6.43
C ARG A 205 -7.73 -11.13 -6.80
N ALA A 206 -8.80 -11.43 -6.08
CA ALA A 206 -9.61 -12.62 -6.34
C ALA A 206 -11.10 -12.30 -6.33
N LEU A 207 -11.81 -12.85 -7.31
CA LEU A 207 -13.27 -12.85 -7.37
C LEU A 207 -13.76 -14.26 -7.05
N VAL A 208 -14.56 -14.45 -6.01
CA VAL A 208 -15.19 -15.73 -5.69
C VAL A 208 -16.67 -15.67 -6.08
N ILE A 209 -17.08 -16.51 -7.02
CA ILE A 209 -18.48 -16.61 -7.48
C ILE A 209 -19.12 -17.83 -6.80
N MET A 210 -20.28 -17.64 -6.20
CA MET A 210 -21.04 -18.66 -5.48
C MET A 210 -22.43 -18.78 -6.10
N SER A 211 -22.68 -19.85 -6.87
CA SER A 211 -23.90 -20.02 -7.67
C SER A 211 -24.18 -21.50 -7.94
N ASP A 212 -25.40 -21.81 -8.36
CA ASP A 212 -25.76 -23.11 -8.92
C ASP A 212 -25.42 -23.25 -10.42
N GLY A 213 -24.92 -22.18 -11.04
CA GLY A 213 -24.46 -22.20 -12.43
C GLY A 213 -25.58 -22.16 -13.47
N GLU A 214 -26.84 -21.97 -13.07
CA GLU A 214 -27.95 -21.76 -14.00
C GLU A 214 -27.88 -20.36 -14.62
N ALA A 215 -27.09 -20.24 -15.68
CA ALA A 215 -27.02 -19.02 -16.48
C ALA A 215 -28.06 -19.01 -17.61
N PHE A 216 -28.66 -17.84 -17.84
CA PHE A 216 -29.53 -17.57 -18.99
C PHE A 216 -28.80 -16.78 -20.10
N GLU A 217 -27.53 -16.45 -19.87
CA GLU A 217 -26.67 -15.72 -20.79
C GLU A 217 -25.92 -16.67 -21.75
N PRO A 218 -25.53 -16.20 -22.95
CA PRO A 218 -24.64 -16.95 -23.83
C PRO A 218 -23.32 -17.27 -23.14
N GLN A 219 -22.89 -18.53 -23.18
CA GLN A 219 -21.66 -18.99 -22.53
C GLN A 219 -20.42 -18.20 -22.99
N ASP A 220 -20.38 -17.79 -24.26
CA ASP A 220 -19.28 -16.99 -24.82
C ASP A 220 -19.09 -15.64 -24.12
N GLU A 221 -20.17 -15.00 -23.65
CA GLU A 221 -20.09 -13.73 -22.92
C GLU A 221 -19.50 -13.90 -21.52
N ILE A 222 -19.85 -14.99 -20.84
CA ILE A 222 -19.30 -15.37 -19.53
C ILE A 222 -17.79 -15.64 -19.68
N LEU A 223 -17.42 -16.42 -20.71
CA LEU A 223 -16.01 -16.73 -20.99
C LEU A 223 -15.21 -15.49 -21.39
N ALA A 224 -15.77 -14.59 -22.18
CA ALA A 224 -15.13 -13.32 -22.55
C ALA A 224 -14.88 -12.47 -21.30
N SER A 225 -15.86 -12.37 -20.39
CA SER A 225 -15.72 -11.63 -19.13
C SER A 225 -14.66 -12.27 -18.21
N ALA A 226 -14.63 -13.60 -18.12
CA ALA A 226 -13.62 -14.33 -17.37
C ALA A 226 -12.18 -14.12 -17.92
N ARG A 227 -12.02 -14.10 -19.25
CA ARG A 227 -10.72 -13.82 -19.90
C ARG A 227 -10.25 -12.39 -19.60
N ARG A 228 -11.14 -11.40 -19.67
CA ARG A 228 -10.82 -10.01 -19.29
C ARG A 228 -10.40 -9.90 -17.83
N ALA A 229 -11.07 -10.63 -16.93
CA ALA A 229 -10.68 -10.65 -15.51
C ALA A 229 -9.22 -11.13 -15.34
N LYS A 230 -8.84 -12.19 -16.05
CA LYS A 230 -7.46 -12.70 -16.06
C LYS A 230 -6.45 -11.70 -16.60
N GLU A 231 -6.77 -11.03 -17.70
CA GLU A 231 -5.93 -9.96 -18.28
C GLU A 231 -5.69 -8.81 -17.29
N GLN A 232 -6.66 -8.54 -16.43
CA GLN A 232 -6.57 -7.53 -15.37
C GLN A 232 -5.94 -8.05 -14.07
N GLY A 233 -5.39 -9.27 -14.08
CA GLY A 233 -4.73 -9.89 -12.93
C GLY A 233 -5.70 -10.34 -11.82
N VAL A 234 -6.98 -10.50 -12.13
CA VAL A 234 -8.00 -11.01 -11.20
C VAL A 234 -8.18 -12.51 -11.42
N SER A 235 -8.00 -13.30 -10.37
CA SER A 235 -8.28 -14.74 -10.43
C SER A 235 -9.72 -15.03 -10.00
N VAL A 236 -10.44 -15.84 -10.79
CA VAL A 236 -11.84 -16.21 -10.50
C VAL A 236 -11.92 -17.58 -9.85
N VAL A 237 -12.47 -17.67 -8.65
CA VAL A 237 -12.78 -18.91 -7.96
C VAL A 237 -14.28 -19.15 -8.06
N ALA A 238 -14.70 -20.17 -8.80
CA ALA A 238 -16.12 -20.50 -8.90
C ALA A 238 -16.48 -21.63 -7.93
N VAL A 239 -17.55 -21.46 -7.16
CA VAL A 239 -18.03 -22.39 -6.15
C VAL A 239 -19.47 -22.76 -6.47
N GLY A 240 -19.68 -24.05 -6.72
CA GLY A 240 -21.00 -24.61 -7.01
C GLY A 240 -21.82 -24.89 -5.75
N PHE A 241 -23.13 -24.73 -5.87
CA PHE A 241 -24.14 -25.12 -4.89
C PHE A 241 -25.31 -25.82 -5.57
N GLY A 242 -25.92 -26.79 -4.90
CA GLY A 242 -27.05 -27.57 -5.36
C GLY A 242 -26.68 -28.95 -5.90
N THR A 243 -27.67 -29.62 -6.49
CA THR A 243 -27.56 -30.99 -6.98
C THR A 243 -27.97 -31.09 -8.45
N THR A 244 -27.33 -31.99 -9.19
CA THR A 244 -27.64 -32.24 -10.60
C THR A 244 -28.95 -32.99 -10.81
N GLN A 245 -29.49 -33.63 -9.76
CA GLN A 245 -30.82 -34.28 -9.78
C GLN A 245 -31.97 -33.27 -9.79
N GLY A 246 -31.68 -32.02 -9.39
CA GLY A 246 -32.64 -30.93 -9.34
C GLY A 246 -33.49 -30.91 -8.07
N SER A 247 -34.04 -29.74 -7.77
CA SER A 247 -34.91 -29.51 -6.60
C SER A 247 -36.01 -28.51 -6.93
N THR A 248 -37.14 -28.62 -6.23
CA THR A 248 -38.20 -27.60 -6.29
C THR A 248 -37.80 -26.36 -5.49
N ILE A 249 -38.39 -25.22 -5.86
CA ILE A 249 -38.11 -23.92 -5.25
C ILE A 249 -39.30 -23.55 -4.34
N PRO A 250 -39.12 -23.48 -3.02
CA PRO A 250 -40.17 -23.01 -2.12
C PRO A 250 -40.34 -21.49 -2.22
N VAL A 251 -41.58 -21.03 -2.38
CA VAL A 251 -41.98 -19.62 -2.39
C VAL A 251 -42.96 -19.40 -1.25
N ARG A 252 -42.76 -18.33 -0.47
CA ARG A 252 -43.68 -17.95 0.59
C ARG A 252 -44.72 -16.96 0.06
N GLU A 253 -45.97 -17.39 -0.02
CA GLU A 253 -47.12 -16.55 -0.35
C GLU A 253 -47.96 -16.33 0.92
N GLY A 254 -47.79 -15.18 1.57
CA GLY A 254 -48.40 -14.89 2.86
C GLY A 254 -47.93 -15.88 3.93
N ASN A 255 -48.87 -16.65 4.51
CA ASN A 255 -48.56 -17.65 5.54
C ASN A 255 -48.41 -19.08 4.98
N ARG A 256 -48.43 -19.28 3.65
CA ARG A 256 -48.30 -20.59 3.01
C ARG A 256 -46.98 -20.67 2.26
N VAL A 257 -46.33 -21.84 2.33
CA VAL A 257 -45.18 -22.18 1.48
C VAL A 257 -45.72 -23.02 0.34
N THR A 258 -45.61 -22.51 -0.88
CA THR A 258 -45.99 -23.19 -2.12
C THR A 258 -44.73 -23.41 -2.96
N GLU A 259 -44.79 -24.33 -3.91
CA GLU A 259 -43.69 -24.50 -4.87
C GLU A 259 -43.82 -23.47 -5.99
N LYS A 260 -42.68 -22.95 -6.47
CA LYS A 260 -42.64 -22.06 -7.61
C LYS A 260 -43.23 -22.79 -8.82
N LYS A 261 -44.19 -22.14 -9.48
CA LYS A 261 -44.78 -22.59 -10.74
C LYS A 261 -44.39 -21.68 -11.89
N ASP A 262 -44.32 -22.25 -13.08
CA ASP A 262 -44.17 -21.52 -14.35
C ASP A 262 -45.52 -20.93 -14.83
N GLU A 263 -45.50 -20.24 -15.97
CA GLU A 263 -46.70 -19.63 -16.58
C GLU A 263 -47.75 -20.68 -17.00
N GLN A 264 -47.33 -21.92 -17.19
CA GLN A 264 -48.16 -23.07 -17.54
C GLN A 264 -48.69 -23.81 -16.30
N GLY A 265 -48.34 -23.35 -15.09
CA GLY A 265 -48.78 -23.93 -13.82
C GLY A 265 -48.02 -25.18 -13.39
N GLN A 266 -46.94 -25.55 -14.07
CA GLN A 266 -46.07 -26.67 -13.71
C GLN A 266 -45.03 -26.25 -12.68
N VAL A 267 -44.60 -27.19 -11.83
CA VAL A 267 -43.59 -26.94 -10.80
C VAL A 267 -42.22 -26.77 -11.44
N VAL A 268 -41.53 -25.68 -11.07
CA VAL A 268 -40.18 -25.38 -11.55
C VAL A 268 -39.15 -26.22 -10.78
N ILE A 269 -38.31 -26.93 -11.53
CA ILE A 269 -37.20 -27.73 -10.99
C ILE A 269 -35.88 -27.07 -11.42
N THR A 270 -35.09 -26.58 -10.46
CA THR A 270 -33.76 -26.00 -10.70
C THR A 270 -32.67 -27.07 -10.58
N HIS A 271 -31.70 -27.05 -11.48
CA HIS A 271 -30.61 -28.02 -11.54
C HIS A 271 -29.25 -27.33 -11.39
N TYR A 272 -28.34 -27.94 -10.62
CA TYR A 272 -26.95 -27.50 -10.60
C TYR A 272 -26.26 -27.78 -11.95
N LYS A 273 -25.67 -26.74 -12.56
CA LYS A 273 -24.96 -26.81 -13.86
C LYS A 273 -23.47 -26.45 -13.70
N PRO A 274 -22.60 -27.43 -13.43
CA PRO A 274 -21.18 -27.18 -13.16
C PRO A 274 -20.40 -26.67 -14.39
N GLU A 275 -20.87 -26.96 -15.60
CA GLU A 275 -20.10 -26.75 -16.84
C GLU A 275 -19.78 -25.28 -17.06
N VAL A 276 -20.75 -24.40 -16.82
CA VAL A 276 -20.62 -22.94 -17.00
C VAL A 276 -19.61 -22.37 -16.00
N LEU A 277 -19.74 -22.74 -14.72
CA LEU A 277 -18.84 -22.29 -13.65
C LEU A 277 -17.42 -22.81 -13.82
N GLN A 278 -17.27 -24.07 -14.23
CA GLN A 278 -15.98 -24.68 -14.51
C GLN A 278 -15.28 -24.00 -15.69
N ALA A 279 -16.01 -23.75 -16.78
CA ALA A 279 -15.47 -23.08 -17.96
C ALA A 279 -15.07 -21.62 -17.65
N ALA A 280 -15.86 -20.90 -16.86
CA ALA A 280 -15.54 -19.54 -16.40
C ALA A 280 -14.27 -19.50 -15.54
N ALA A 281 -14.16 -20.39 -14.55
CA ALA A 281 -12.97 -20.47 -13.69
C ALA A 281 -11.70 -20.84 -14.49
N ALA A 282 -11.81 -21.77 -15.44
CA ALA A 282 -10.71 -22.16 -16.31
C ALA A 282 -10.25 -21.02 -17.22
N ALA A 283 -11.19 -20.29 -17.84
CA ALA A 283 -10.90 -19.14 -18.69
C ALA A 283 -10.21 -18.01 -17.92
N ALA A 284 -10.60 -17.78 -16.67
CA ALA A 284 -9.96 -16.82 -15.78
C ALA A 284 -8.62 -17.30 -15.18
N GLY A 285 -8.21 -18.54 -15.42
CA GLY A 285 -7.01 -19.13 -14.81
C GLY A 285 -7.11 -19.31 -13.29
N GLY A 286 -8.33 -19.45 -12.76
CA GLY A 286 -8.60 -19.63 -11.34
C GLY A 286 -8.95 -21.08 -10.99
N THR A 287 -9.84 -21.28 -10.01
CA THR A 287 -10.14 -22.61 -9.44
C THR A 287 -11.64 -22.85 -9.38
N PHE A 288 -12.07 -24.05 -9.76
CA PHE A 288 -13.45 -24.50 -9.62
C PHE A 288 -13.59 -25.42 -8.40
N ILE A 289 -14.60 -25.18 -7.58
CA ILE A 289 -14.95 -25.98 -6.40
C ILE A 289 -16.37 -26.52 -6.62
N PRO A 290 -16.56 -27.84 -6.77
CA PRO A 290 -17.87 -28.42 -7.07
C PRO A 290 -18.82 -28.39 -5.86
N ALA A 291 -20.12 -28.58 -6.10
CA ALA A 291 -21.16 -28.58 -5.08
C ALA A 291 -21.02 -29.72 -4.05
N GLU A 292 -20.46 -30.87 -4.43
CA GLU A 292 -20.23 -32.01 -3.54
C GLU A 292 -18.98 -31.83 -2.67
N ALA A 293 -18.20 -30.78 -2.90
CA ALA A 293 -16.97 -30.55 -2.15
C ALA A 293 -17.26 -30.25 -0.67
N ASN A 294 -16.69 -31.09 0.20
CA ASN A 294 -16.61 -30.83 1.63
C ASN A 294 -15.69 -29.64 1.94
N ASP A 295 -16.07 -28.87 2.95
CA ASP A 295 -15.32 -27.71 3.47
C ASP A 295 -14.93 -26.69 2.37
N LYS A 296 -15.95 -26.05 1.79
CA LYS A 296 -15.77 -25.11 0.69
C LYS A 296 -14.93 -23.90 1.12
N ALA A 297 -15.18 -23.35 2.31
CA ALA A 297 -14.39 -22.26 2.88
C ALA A 297 -12.89 -22.56 2.94
N ALA A 298 -12.49 -23.74 3.45
CA ALA A 298 -11.07 -24.12 3.48
C ALA A 298 -10.47 -24.27 2.07
N ARG A 299 -11.24 -24.80 1.11
CA ARG A 299 -10.81 -24.92 -0.29
C ARG A 299 -10.62 -23.56 -0.95
N ILE A 300 -11.55 -22.62 -0.74
CA ILE A 300 -11.41 -21.24 -1.22
C ILE A 300 -10.14 -20.63 -0.64
N LYS A 301 -9.92 -20.72 0.68
CA LYS A 301 -8.69 -20.23 1.33
C LYS A 301 -7.43 -20.86 0.73
N SER A 302 -7.44 -22.15 0.43
CA SER A 302 -6.31 -22.83 -0.19
C SER A 302 -6.05 -22.34 -1.62
N ALA A 303 -7.10 -22.05 -2.40
CA ALA A 303 -6.99 -21.47 -3.73
C ALA A 303 -6.38 -20.06 -3.67
N LEU A 304 -6.86 -19.22 -2.73
CA LEU A 304 -6.32 -17.88 -2.47
C LEU A 304 -4.84 -17.93 -2.03
N ALA A 305 -4.46 -18.91 -1.20
CA ALA A 305 -3.08 -19.08 -0.76
C ALA A 305 -2.12 -19.44 -1.92
N ARG A 306 -2.58 -20.21 -2.91
CA ARG A 306 -1.79 -20.53 -4.11
C ARG A 306 -1.54 -19.31 -4.97
N LEU A 307 -2.52 -18.40 -5.07
CA LEU A 307 -2.36 -17.12 -5.77
C LEU A 307 -1.25 -16.28 -5.13
N ARG A 308 -1.26 -16.19 -3.79
CA ARG A 308 -0.19 -15.51 -3.02
C ARG A 308 1.20 -16.05 -3.31
N SER A 309 1.35 -17.38 -3.37
CA SER A 309 2.67 -17.97 -3.65
C SER A 309 3.17 -17.67 -5.05
N LYS A 310 2.29 -17.67 -6.06
CA LYS A 310 2.67 -17.39 -7.45
C LYS A 310 3.05 -15.92 -7.65
N SER A 311 2.26 -15.01 -7.09
CA SER A 311 2.53 -13.57 -7.14
C SER A 311 3.83 -13.19 -6.44
N ARG A 312 4.09 -13.77 -5.25
CA ARG A 312 5.35 -13.57 -4.51
C ARG A 312 6.57 -14.11 -5.25
N ALA A 313 6.45 -15.26 -5.93
CA ALA A 313 7.55 -15.79 -6.75
C ALA A 313 7.85 -14.91 -7.97
N SER A 314 6.83 -14.23 -8.52
CA SER A 314 6.99 -13.30 -9.64
C SER A 314 7.52 -11.93 -9.24
N LEU A 315 7.17 -11.44 -8.04
CA LEU A 315 7.62 -10.13 -7.53
C LEU A 315 8.92 -10.22 -6.73
N GLY A 316 9.25 -11.40 -6.21
CA GLY A 316 10.51 -11.69 -5.54
C GLY A 316 11.64 -11.82 -6.56
N GLY A 317 12.12 -10.70 -7.09
CA GLY A 317 13.48 -10.67 -7.62
C GLY A 317 14.45 -11.14 -6.53
N GLU A 318 15.35 -12.06 -6.86
CA GLU A 318 16.44 -12.45 -5.96
C GLU A 318 17.34 -11.23 -5.75
N ASP A 319 17.08 -10.45 -4.69
CA ASP A 319 17.93 -9.32 -4.36
C ASP A 319 19.22 -9.89 -3.77
N ARG A 320 20.24 -10.04 -4.62
CA ARG A 320 21.53 -10.61 -4.23
C ARG A 320 22.24 -9.63 -3.30
N THR A 321 22.68 -10.09 -2.14
CA THR A 321 23.33 -9.20 -1.16
C THR A 321 24.66 -8.66 -1.71
N PRO A 322 24.92 -7.33 -1.64
CA PRO A 322 26.20 -6.76 -2.06
C PRO A 322 27.33 -7.20 -1.11
N ARG A 323 28.37 -7.83 -1.66
CA ARG A 323 29.49 -8.44 -0.92
C ARG A 323 30.84 -7.78 -1.24
N TYR A 324 30.83 -6.56 -1.79
CA TYR A 324 32.06 -5.82 -2.16
C TYR A 324 33.05 -5.62 -1.00
N GLN A 325 32.57 -5.67 0.25
CA GLN A 325 33.38 -5.54 1.47
C GLN A 325 34.54 -6.55 1.52
N TRP A 326 34.32 -7.79 1.06
CA TRP A 326 35.35 -8.84 1.05
C TRP A 326 36.53 -8.55 0.12
N PHE A 327 36.32 -7.73 -0.91
CA PHE A 327 37.38 -7.30 -1.83
C PHE A 327 37.96 -5.94 -1.44
N LEU A 328 37.13 -5.05 -0.89
CA LEU A 328 37.55 -3.73 -0.43
C LEU A 328 38.51 -3.81 0.77
N LEU A 329 38.22 -4.66 1.76
CA LEU A 329 39.00 -4.74 2.99
C LEU A 329 40.46 -5.17 2.73
N PRO A 330 40.75 -6.24 1.95
CA PRO A 330 42.12 -6.58 1.59
C PRO A 330 42.80 -5.51 0.71
N ALA A 331 42.05 -4.80 -0.14
CA ALA A 331 42.60 -3.70 -0.94
C ALA A 331 43.13 -2.56 -0.04
N VAL A 332 42.32 -2.13 0.93
CA VAL A 332 42.71 -1.12 1.93
C VAL A 332 43.88 -1.60 2.78
N LEU A 333 43.87 -2.86 3.21
CA LEU A 333 44.96 -3.45 3.98
C LEU A 333 46.30 -3.46 3.21
N LEU A 334 46.28 -3.77 1.91
CA LEU A 334 47.46 -3.71 1.07
C LEU A 334 48.00 -2.29 0.89
N LEU A 335 47.12 -1.29 0.75
CA LEU A 335 47.51 0.13 0.70
C LEU A 335 48.13 0.57 2.02
N TRP A 336 47.51 0.21 3.15
CA TRP A 336 48.03 0.48 4.48
C TRP A 336 49.40 -0.18 4.72
N LEU A 337 49.56 -1.44 4.29
CA LEU A 337 50.84 -2.13 4.41
C LEU A 337 51.92 -1.47 3.53
N ASP A 338 51.56 -0.92 2.36
CA ASP A 338 52.53 -0.19 1.53
C ASP A 338 52.97 1.14 2.16
N THR A 339 52.08 1.87 2.84
CA THR A 339 52.46 3.10 3.55
C THR A 339 53.39 2.81 4.73
N VAL A 340 53.10 1.78 5.53
CA VAL A 340 53.92 1.36 6.66
C VAL A 340 55.29 0.84 6.21
N LEU A 341 55.35 -0.01 5.18
CA LEU A 341 56.61 -0.56 4.68
C LEU A 341 57.41 0.45 3.83
N GLY A 342 56.73 1.37 3.15
CA GLY A 342 57.34 2.45 2.36
C GLY A 342 58.02 3.54 3.20
N GLY A 343 57.71 3.61 4.50
CA GLY A 343 58.17 4.63 5.44
C GLY A 343 59.59 4.49 6.00
N ARG A 344 60.44 3.58 5.50
CA ARG A 344 61.85 3.45 5.95
C ARG A 344 62.80 4.53 5.39
N ARG A 345 62.32 5.76 5.15
CA ARG A 345 63.16 6.92 4.76
C ARG A 345 62.76 8.17 5.55
N GLY A 346 63.61 8.53 6.51
CA GLY A 346 63.64 9.85 7.18
C GLY A 346 62.67 10.04 8.34
N ARG A 347 63.21 10.20 9.57
CA ARG A 347 62.49 10.40 10.84
C ARG A 347 61.51 11.60 10.83
N ARG A 348 61.75 12.64 10.00
CA ARG A 348 60.90 13.84 9.87
C ARG A 348 59.64 13.68 9.00
N ARG A 349 59.56 12.68 8.10
CA ARG A 349 58.36 12.40 7.28
C ARG A 349 57.38 11.43 7.95
N ARG A 350 57.79 10.81 9.06
CA ARG A 350 57.00 9.86 9.84
C ARG A 350 55.79 10.52 10.51
N GLU A 351 55.94 11.75 11.00
CA GLU A 351 54.87 12.47 11.70
C GLU A 351 53.79 12.97 10.73
N VAL A 352 54.18 13.49 9.56
CA VAL A 352 53.23 14.03 8.57
C VAL A 352 52.45 12.92 7.86
N ALA A 353 53.11 11.82 7.46
CA ALA A 353 52.42 10.70 6.82
C ALA A 353 51.54 9.90 7.79
N ALA A 354 51.92 9.81 9.08
CA ALA A 354 51.07 9.24 10.12
C ALA A 354 49.85 10.12 10.40
N ALA A 355 50.00 11.45 10.38
CA ALA A 355 48.88 12.39 10.53
C ALA A 355 47.91 12.33 9.34
N GLU A 356 48.40 12.25 8.09
CA GLU A 356 47.55 12.14 6.90
C GLU A 356 46.81 10.79 6.82
N THR A 357 47.48 9.70 7.18
CA THR A 357 46.85 8.37 7.22
C THR A 357 45.91 8.21 8.41
N ALA A 358 46.20 8.84 9.55
CA ALA A 358 45.27 8.94 10.66
C ALA A 358 44.06 9.82 10.31
N LEU A 359 44.24 10.91 9.58
CA LEU A 359 43.13 11.75 9.07
C LEU A 359 42.26 10.97 8.09
N ALA A 360 42.85 10.22 7.16
CA ALA A 360 42.09 9.38 6.22
C ALA A 360 41.38 8.20 6.92
N ALA A 361 42.02 7.58 7.91
CA ALA A 361 41.40 6.53 8.73
C ALA A 361 40.31 7.10 9.65
N SER A 362 40.50 8.31 10.18
CA SER A 362 39.49 9.06 10.94
C SER A 362 38.33 9.46 10.04
N LEU A 363 38.58 9.91 8.81
CA LEU A 363 37.54 10.22 7.83
C LEU A 363 36.76 8.98 7.42
N LEU A 364 37.44 7.84 7.25
CA LEU A 364 36.81 6.55 6.96
C LEU A 364 35.99 6.06 8.15
N LEU A 365 36.48 6.22 9.39
CA LEU A 365 35.75 5.93 10.61
C LEU A 365 34.55 6.86 10.76
N VAL A 366 34.70 8.15 10.47
CA VAL A 366 33.63 9.15 10.46
C VAL A 366 32.59 8.84 9.38
N VAL A 367 32.98 8.39 8.18
CA VAL A 367 32.05 7.95 7.12
C VAL A 367 31.33 6.66 7.53
N LEU A 368 32.01 5.74 8.22
CA LEU A 368 31.40 4.52 8.78
C LEU A 368 30.47 4.82 9.99
N THR A 369 30.76 5.84 10.80
CA THR A 369 29.92 6.26 11.94
C THR A 369 28.89 7.33 11.59
N ALA A 370 29.01 8.05 10.48
CA ALA A 370 28.02 9.04 10.00
C ALA A 370 26.74 8.36 9.48
N CYS A 371 26.79 7.06 9.22
CA CYS A 371 25.58 6.21 9.12
C CYS A 371 24.97 5.87 10.51
N GLY A 372 25.48 6.41 11.62
CA GLY A 372 24.95 6.17 12.97
C GLY A 372 23.71 6.99 13.31
N GLY A 373 23.49 8.13 12.63
CA GLY A 373 22.28 8.95 12.81
C GLY A 373 20.99 8.27 12.31
N SER A 374 21.11 7.19 11.53
CA SER A 374 19.96 6.45 11.02
C SER A 374 19.45 5.38 11.99
N ARG A 375 20.25 4.88 12.95
CA ARG A 375 19.80 3.79 13.84
C ARG A 375 18.57 4.18 14.67
N GLN A 376 18.58 5.37 15.27
CA GLN A 376 17.47 5.78 16.15
C GLN A 376 16.19 6.15 15.39
N ALA A 377 16.30 6.77 14.20
CA ALA A 377 15.15 7.02 13.33
C ALA A 377 14.57 5.72 12.72
N VAL A 378 15.42 4.74 12.43
CA VAL A 378 15.03 3.39 12.00
C VAL A 378 14.35 2.65 13.16
N ASP A 379 14.86 2.74 14.38
CA ASP A 379 14.26 2.14 15.58
C ASP A 379 12.90 2.77 15.92
N ALA A 380 12.75 4.09 15.78
CA ALA A 380 11.48 4.79 15.98
C ALA A 380 10.42 4.37 14.95
N SER A 381 10.82 4.27 13.68
CA SER A 381 9.95 3.81 12.59
C SER A 381 9.60 2.32 12.73
N ALA A 382 10.53 1.49 13.20
CA ALA A 382 10.31 0.09 13.50
C ALA A 382 9.32 -0.10 14.66
N ALA A 383 9.44 0.69 15.73
CA ALA A 383 8.49 0.69 16.84
C ALA A 383 7.08 1.09 16.38
N TYR A 384 6.97 2.09 15.49
CA TYR A 384 5.71 2.49 14.89
C TYR A 384 5.09 1.35 14.04
N GLY A 385 5.90 0.67 13.23
CA GLY A 385 5.48 -0.50 12.45
C GLY A 385 5.06 -1.69 13.31
N ALA A 386 5.64 -1.85 14.49
CA ALA A 386 5.27 -2.85 15.48
C ALA A 386 3.99 -2.50 16.27
N LYS A 387 3.31 -1.38 15.96
CA LYS A 387 2.14 -0.83 16.65
C LYS A 387 2.39 -0.40 18.11
N ASP A 388 3.66 -0.25 18.51
CA ASP A 388 4.02 0.32 19.81
C ASP A 388 4.14 1.85 19.69
N TYR A 389 2.98 2.50 19.55
CA TYR A 389 2.90 3.94 19.25
C TYR A 389 3.44 4.82 20.38
N ARG A 390 3.28 4.39 21.64
CA ARG A 390 3.84 5.10 22.80
C ARG A 390 5.37 5.10 22.75
N ARG A 391 5.98 3.94 22.51
CA ARG A 391 7.44 3.84 22.37
C ARG A 391 7.92 4.60 21.14
N ALA A 392 7.23 4.49 20.00
CA ALA A 392 7.56 5.25 18.80
C ALA A 392 7.57 6.76 19.06
N ALA A 393 6.54 7.27 19.73
CA ALA A 393 6.46 8.69 20.10
C ALA A 393 7.63 9.10 21.01
N THR A 394 8.02 8.29 22.00
CA THR A 394 9.18 8.60 22.85
C THR A 394 10.50 8.65 22.07
N LEU A 395 10.71 7.71 21.15
CA LEU A 395 11.93 7.65 20.33
C LEU A 395 12.00 8.83 19.35
N PHE A 396 10.88 9.21 18.73
CA PHE A 396 10.81 10.40 17.88
C PHE A 396 11.02 11.68 18.70
N ALA A 397 10.46 11.79 19.90
CA ALA A 397 10.69 12.93 20.79
C ALA A 397 12.17 13.06 21.18
N GLU A 398 12.85 11.94 21.43
CA GLU A 398 14.27 11.92 21.76
C GLU A 398 15.15 12.31 20.57
N ALA A 399 14.84 11.83 19.36
CA ALA A 399 15.51 12.27 18.13
C ALA A 399 15.39 13.80 17.92
N ILE A 400 14.22 14.37 18.19
CA ILE A 400 13.99 15.83 18.11
C ILE A 400 14.82 16.58 19.17
N LYS A 401 14.94 16.03 20.39
CA LYS A 401 15.80 16.61 21.44
C LYS A 401 17.28 16.59 21.06
N GLN A 402 17.74 15.55 20.35
CA GLN A 402 19.11 15.42 19.86
C GLN A 402 19.43 16.33 18.65
N GLY A 403 18.45 17.07 18.13
CA GLY A 403 18.66 18.10 17.12
C GLY A 403 17.95 17.85 15.78
N ASP A 404 17.28 16.71 15.58
CA ASP A 404 16.49 16.46 14.37
C ASP A 404 15.18 17.27 14.39
N ARG A 405 15.25 18.49 13.88
CA ARG A 405 14.09 19.38 13.72
C ARG A 405 13.60 19.41 12.28
N SER A 406 13.88 18.37 11.50
CA SER A 406 13.40 18.29 10.12
C SER A 406 11.86 18.26 10.08
N PRO A 407 11.22 18.87 9.07
CA PRO A 407 9.76 18.82 8.96
C PRO A 407 9.21 17.38 8.88
N GLY A 408 9.99 16.46 8.28
CA GLY A 408 9.66 15.03 8.24
C GLY A 408 9.71 14.37 9.62
N ALA A 409 10.72 14.66 10.45
CA ALA A 409 10.79 14.15 11.82
C ALA A 409 9.64 14.67 12.69
N LEU A 410 9.29 15.96 12.56
CA LEU A 410 8.14 16.54 13.25
C LEU A 410 6.83 15.89 12.78
N TYR A 411 6.66 15.67 11.47
CA TYR A 411 5.50 14.97 10.93
C TYR A 411 5.37 13.53 11.47
N ASN A 412 6.47 12.77 11.49
CA ASN A 412 6.50 11.40 12.00
C ASN A 412 6.18 11.36 13.49
N TYR A 413 6.76 12.29 14.27
CA TYR A 413 6.45 12.42 15.69
C TYR A 413 4.97 12.76 15.93
N GLY A 414 4.43 13.74 15.20
CA GLY A 414 3.02 14.12 15.28
C GLY A 414 2.09 12.96 14.93
N THR A 415 2.44 12.17 13.92
CA THR A 415 1.68 10.98 13.51
C THR A 415 1.73 9.87 14.58
N ALA A 416 2.89 9.65 15.20
CA ALA A 416 3.03 8.75 16.35
C ALA A 416 2.19 9.20 17.56
N LEU A 417 2.09 10.52 17.81
CA LEU A 417 1.26 11.07 18.88
C LEU A 417 -0.24 10.88 18.63
N ILE A 418 -0.71 11.01 17.38
CA ILE A 418 -2.10 10.68 17.02
C ILE A 418 -2.38 9.20 17.34
N ALA A 419 -1.51 8.30 16.89
CA ALA A 419 -1.67 6.87 17.11
C ALA A 419 -1.55 6.46 18.60
N ALA A 420 -0.87 7.28 19.41
CA ALA A 420 -0.76 7.12 20.86
C ALA A 420 -1.89 7.79 21.66
N ASP A 421 -2.94 8.34 21.00
CA ASP A 421 -4.08 9.06 21.61
C ASP A 421 -3.69 10.37 22.34
N SER A 422 -2.53 10.96 21.99
CA SER A 422 -2.04 12.21 22.57
C SER A 422 -2.34 13.40 21.65
N LEU A 423 -3.62 13.65 21.42
CA LEU A 423 -4.12 14.60 20.41
C LEU A 423 -3.68 16.07 20.62
N PRO A 424 -3.67 16.65 21.84
CA PRO A 424 -3.25 18.04 22.01
C PRO A 424 -1.79 18.28 21.59
N ALA A 425 -0.88 17.39 21.99
CA ALA A 425 0.52 17.47 21.61
C ALA A 425 0.73 17.22 20.11
N ALA A 426 -0.06 16.33 19.50
CA ALA A 426 0.00 16.05 18.08
C ALA A 426 -0.29 17.30 17.23
N ALA A 427 -1.33 18.07 17.58
CA ALA A 427 -1.73 19.26 16.85
C ALA A 427 -0.62 20.32 16.81
N GLU A 428 0.04 20.56 17.94
CA GLU A 428 1.13 21.54 18.07
C GLU A 428 2.36 21.12 17.24
N VAL A 429 2.74 19.84 17.32
CA VAL A 429 3.89 19.32 16.57
C VAL A 429 3.63 19.36 15.07
N LEU A 430 2.42 19.00 14.64
CA LEU A 430 2.04 19.00 13.22
C LEU A 430 1.95 20.41 12.64
N GLU A 431 1.53 21.40 13.43
CA GLU A 431 1.59 22.81 13.02
C GLU A 431 3.02 23.23 12.69
N ARG A 432 3.98 22.92 13.57
CA ARG A 432 5.40 23.20 13.33
C ARG A 432 5.96 22.44 12.13
N SER A 433 5.41 21.26 11.82
CA SER A 433 5.78 20.50 10.61
C SER A 433 5.32 21.16 9.31
N VAL A 434 4.31 22.03 9.32
CA VAL A 434 3.68 22.59 8.10
C VAL A 434 4.36 23.88 7.63
N ASP A 435 4.85 24.72 8.54
CA ASP A 435 5.25 26.10 8.24
C ASP A 435 6.53 26.25 7.38
N ARG A 436 7.35 25.19 7.25
CA ARG A 436 8.60 25.20 6.47
C ARG A 436 8.87 23.93 5.66
N ALA A 437 7.81 23.16 5.37
CA ALA A 437 7.94 21.85 4.74
C ALA A 437 7.85 21.85 3.22
N ASP A 438 8.43 20.81 2.62
CA ASP A 438 8.19 20.34 1.25
C ASP A 438 6.68 20.23 0.97
N PRO A 439 6.20 20.53 -0.26
CA PRO A 439 4.81 20.37 -0.66
C PRO A 439 4.12 19.08 -0.20
N GLU A 440 4.81 17.94 -0.20
CA GLU A 440 4.24 16.65 0.22
C GLU A 440 4.08 16.56 1.75
N VAL A 441 5.13 16.87 2.50
CA VAL A 441 5.09 16.84 3.98
C VAL A 441 4.11 17.88 4.50
N ARG A 442 4.01 19.03 3.84
CA ARG A 442 3.03 20.08 4.16
C ARG A 442 1.59 19.60 3.96
N TYR A 443 1.32 18.89 2.86
CA TYR A 443 0.01 18.29 2.59
C TYR A 443 -0.34 17.24 3.67
N ARG A 444 0.57 16.28 3.92
CA ARG A 444 0.35 15.21 4.90
C ARG A 444 0.24 15.74 6.32
N GLY A 445 1.07 16.71 6.68
CA GLY A 445 1.04 17.38 7.98
C GLY A 445 -0.29 18.09 8.23
N ARG A 446 -0.82 18.81 7.23
CA ARG A 446 -2.16 19.43 7.31
C ARG A 446 -3.27 18.42 7.40
N PHE A 447 -3.20 17.32 6.63
CA PHE A 447 -4.17 16.24 6.72
C PHE A 447 -4.23 15.66 8.14
N ASN A 448 -3.07 15.31 8.71
CA ASN A 448 -2.97 14.75 10.05
C ASN A 448 -3.35 15.78 11.14
N LYS A 449 -3.05 17.06 10.94
CA LYS A 449 -3.49 18.14 11.82
C LYS A 449 -5.02 18.26 11.82
N GLY A 450 -5.64 18.25 10.64
CA GLY A 450 -7.09 18.23 10.47
C GLY A 450 -7.73 17.02 11.14
N LEU A 451 -7.13 15.83 11.00
CA LEU A 451 -7.58 14.61 11.67
C LEU A 451 -7.51 14.73 13.18
N THR A 452 -6.42 15.31 13.71
CA THR A 452 -6.26 15.55 15.14
C THR A 452 -7.36 16.45 15.68
N HIS A 453 -7.66 17.55 14.99
CA HIS A 453 -8.75 18.46 15.36
C HIS A 453 -10.13 17.79 15.24
N LEU A 454 -10.34 16.98 14.22
CA LEU A 454 -11.58 16.21 14.04
C LEU A 454 -11.80 15.25 15.21
N MET A 455 -10.79 14.44 15.56
CA MET A 455 -10.85 13.51 16.70
C MET A 455 -11.14 14.25 18.02
N ARG A 456 -10.50 15.40 18.24
CA ARG A 456 -10.78 16.25 19.42
C ARG A 456 -12.19 16.82 19.42
N GLY A 457 -12.73 17.19 18.26
CA GLY A 457 -14.10 17.70 18.11
C GLY A 457 -15.18 16.62 18.23
N LEU A 458 -14.84 15.37 17.93
CA LEU A 458 -15.73 14.20 18.06
C LEU A 458 -15.75 13.59 19.47
N ALA A 459 -14.72 13.86 20.28
CA ALA A 459 -14.63 13.38 21.65
C ALA A 459 -15.70 14.06 22.53
N SER A 460 -16.89 13.44 22.59
CA SER A 460 -17.97 13.85 23.50
C SER A 460 -17.65 13.46 24.95
N PRO A 461 -18.05 14.22 25.98
CA PRO A 461 -17.71 13.94 27.38
C PRO A 461 -18.29 12.62 27.95
N ALA A 462 -19.17 11.93 27.21
CA ALA A 462 -19.95 10.81 27.73
C ALA A 462 -19.38 9.40 27.40
N ASP A 463 -18.55 9.24 26.36
CA ASP A 463 -18.22 7.90 25.82
C ASP A 463 -16.73 7.53 25.80
N SER A 464 -15.84 8.35 26.38
CA SER A 464 -14.39 8.08 26.33
C SER A 464 -13.83 7.60 27.66
N GLY A 465 -13.71 6.28 27.80
CA GLY A 465 -12.96 5.62 28.88
C GLY A 465 -11.43 5.81 28.83
N SER A 466 -10.88 6.64 27.93
CA SER A 466 -9.44 6.85 27.82
C SER A 466 -8.95 7.99 28.72
N ALA A 467 -7.78 7.80 29.33
CA ALA A 467 -7.14 8.78 30.21
C ALA A 467 -6.83 10.13 29.52
N GLY A 468 -6.83 10.18 28.19
CA GLY A 468 -6.62 11.40 27.40
C GLY A 468 -7.79 12.39 27.51
N ALA A 469 -9.04 11.91 27.53
CA ALA A 469 -10.22 12.78 27.59
C ALA A 469 -10.37 13.51 28.94
N ARG A 470 -9.96 12.85 30.04
CA ARG A 470 -9.93 13.47 31.37
C ARG A 470 -8.90 14.60 31.50
N ALA A 471 -7.81 14.55 30.75
CA ALA A 471 -6.82 15.62 30.73
C ALA A 471 -7.29 16.84 29.90
N VAL A 472 -8.06 16.60 28.83
CA VAL A 472 -8.59 17.67 27.94
C VAL A 472 -9.71 18.47 28.61
N ALA A 473 -10.53 17.85 29.47
CA ALA A 473 -11.54 18.57 30.24
C ALA A 473 -10.92 19.52 31.30
N ALA A 474 -9.67 19.30 31.70
CA ALA A 474 -8.99 20.05 32.75
C ALA A 474 -8.15 21.24 32.25
N SER A 475 -7.90 21.38 30.94
CA SER A 475 -6.91 22.34 30.41
C SER A 475 -7.42 23.76 30.12
N GLY A 476 -8.74 24.02 30.16
CA GLY A 476 -9.31 25.37 30.19
C GLY A 476 -8.83 26.36 29.11
N ALA A 477 -8.34 25.91 27.94
CA ALA A 477 -7.85 26.80 26.91
C ALA A 477 -8.99 27.28 25.98
N PRO A 478 -8.98 28.53 25.50
CA PRO A 478 -10.10 29.14 24.76
C PRO A 478 -10.46 28.47 23.43
N ASN A 479 -9.61 27.58 22.90
CA ASN A 479 -9.86 26.80 21.67
C ASN A 479 -10.33 25.36 21.93
N ASP A 480 -10.61 24.96 23.17
CA ASP A 480 -10.89 23.56 23.53
C ASP A 480 -12.36 23.13 23.36
N SER A 481 -13.26 24.02 22.93
CA SER A 481 -14.64 23.63 22.64
C SER A 481 -14.70 22.68 21.44
N ALA A 482 -15.53 21.64 21.53
CA ALA A 482 -15.70 20.66 20.45
C ALA A 482 -16.05 21.35 19.11
N SER A 483 -16.85 22.40 19.14
CA SER A 483 -17.20 23.20 17.96
C SER A 483 -16.00 23.98 17.39
N ALA A 484 -15.12 24.53 18.22
CA ALA A 484 -13.90 25.18 17.76
C ALA A 484 -12.94 24.17 17.10
N GLN A 485 -12.80 22.97 17.68
CA GLN A 485 -11.99 21.90 17.09
C GLN A 485 -12.53 21.44 15.73
N LEU A 486 -13.85 21.29 15.58
CA LEU A 486 -14.47 20.97 14.29
C LEU A 486 -14.24 22.07 13.25
N LYS A 487 -14.28 23.35 13.64
CA LYS A 487 -13.98 24.48 12.74
C LYS A 487 -12.51 24.48 12.29
N LEU A 488 -11.58 24.17 13.18
CA LEU A 488 -10.16 24.00 12.83
C LEU A 488 -9.96 22.84 11.86
N ALA A 489 -10.61 21.70 12.10
CA ALA A 489 -10.58 20.56 11.19
C ALA A 489 -11.09 20.93 9.78
N LEU A 490 -12.23 21.63 9.70
CA LEU A 490 -12.78 22.13 8.43
C LEU A 490 -11.78 23.05 7.70
N ALA A 491 -11.12 23.95 8.43
CA ALA A 491 -10.13 24.85 7.85
C ALA A 491 -8.91 24.12 7.27
N ASP A 492 -8.41 23.11 7.99
CA ASP A 492 -7.27 22.31 7.54
C ASP A 492 -7.63 21.42 6.34
N TYR A 493 -8.76 20.70 6.39
CA TYR A 493 -9.21 19.88 5.26
C TYR A 493 -9.58 20.69 4.03
N LYS A 494 -10.14 21.89 4.19
CA LYS A 494 -10.37 22.82 3.06
C LYS A 494 -9.06 23.15 2.36
N ARG A 495 -7.98 23.44 3.10
CA ARG A 495 -6.65 23.71 2.52
C ARG A 495 -6.06 22.47 1.84
N VAL A 496 -6.29 21.28 2.40
CA VAL A 496 -5.90 20.00 1.77
C VAL A 496 -6.63 19.81 0.44
N LEU A 497 -7.95 20.03 0.40
CA LEU A 497 -8.77 19.87 -0.81
C LEU A 497 -8.48 20.90 -1.90
N ILE A 498 -8.07 22.12 -1.53
CA ILE A 498 -7.58 23.11 -2.49
C ILE A 498 -6.29 22.60 -3.17
N GLN A 499 -5.41 21.93 -2.43
CA GLN A 499 -4.17 21.37 -2.97
C GLN A 499 -4.39 20.05 -3.73
N ARG A 500 -5.29 19.19 -3.25
CA ARG A 500 -5.64 17.88 -3.85
C ARG A 500 -7.15 17.64 -3.88
N PRO A 501 -7.86 18.11 -4.92
CA PRO A 501 -9.33 17.97 -5.01
C PRO A 501 -9.83 16.52 -5.16
N ALA A 502 -8.96 15.57 -5.50
CA ALA A 502 -9.29 14.15 -5.71
C ALA A 502 -9.08 13.28 -4.45
N ASP A 503 -8.66 13.87 -3.33
CA ASP A 503 -8.45 13.15 -2.06
C ASP A 503 -9.81 12.82 -1.40
N LEU A 504 -10.21 11.54 -1.48
CA LEU A 504 -11.49 11.06 -0.96
C LEU A 504 -11.53 11.06 0.57
N ASP A 505 -10.40 10.77 1.22
CA ASP A 505 -10.32 10.73 2.69
C ASP A 505 -10.45 12.14 3.27
N ALA A 506 -9.83 13.13 2.63
CA ALA A 506 -9.96 14.53 3.01
C ALA A 506 -11.40 15.03 2.79
N LYS A 507 -12.07 14.61 1.71
CA LYS A 507 -13.49 14.93 1.46
C LYS A 507 -14.39 14.35 2.53
N TRP A 508 -14.23 13.06 2.81
CA TRP A 508 -15.00 12.36 3.84
C TRP A 508 -14.84 13.02 5.21
N ASN A 509 -13.60 13.29 5.62
CA ASN A 509 -13.33 13.92 6.91
C ASN A 509 -13.85 15.36 6.98
N TYR A 510 -13.81 16.11 5.87
CA TYR A 510 -14.41 17.45 5.77
C TYR A 510 -15.94 17.39 5.92
N GLU A 511 -16.61 16.46 5.23
CA GLU A 511 -18.06 16.27 5.31
C GLU A 511 -18.50 15.84 6.72
N LEU A 512 -17.76 14.92 7.35
CA LEU A 512 -18.01 14.48 8.71
C LEU A 512 -17.88 15.64 9.71
N ALA A 513 -16.80 16.44 9.59
CA ALA A 513 -16.60 17.62 10.42
C ALA A 513 -17.76 18.63 10.25
N LEU A 514 -18.23 18.82 9.02
CA LEU A 514 -19.32 19.73 8.69
C LEU A 514 -20.66 19.26 9.26
N GLN A 515 -20.95 17.96 9.18
CA GLN A 515 -22.17 17.38 9.73
C GLN A 515 -22.21 17.54 11.25
N LYS A 516 -21.08 17.29 11.92
CA LYS A 516 -20.99 17.36 13.39
C LYS A 516 -21.00 18.79 13.91
N GLU A 517 -20.42 19.74 13.19
CA GLU A 517 -20.49 21.16 13.54
C GLU A 517 -21.93 21.68 13.45
N LYS A 518 -22.69 21.26 12.43
CA LYS A 518 -24.11 21.57 12.28
C LYS A 518 -24.98 20.91 13.35
N GLN A 519 -24.70 19.65 13.70
CA GLN A 519 -25.44 18.93 14.76
C GLN A 519 -25.17 19.53 16.16
N GLY A 520 -23.95 19.99 16.43
CA GLY A 520 -23.60 20.66 17.69
C GLY A 520 -24.18 22.08 17.83
N GLY A 521 -24.78 22.63 16.77
CA GLY A 521 -25.43 23.95 16.76
C GLY A 521 -26.94 23.93 17.01
N GLY A 522 -27.56 22.77 17.21
CA GLY A 522 -29.02 22.62 17.33
C GLY A 522 -29.43 21.80 18.55
N GLY A 523 -29.51 22.44 19.71
CA GLY A 523 -30.08 21.84 20.91
C GLY A 523 -31.58 22.13 21.04
N GLY A 524 -32.40 21.09 20.90
CA GLY A 524 -33.60 20.83 21.72
C GLY A 524 -34.96 21.42 21.28
N GLY A 525 -35.95 20.55 21.07
CA GLY A 525 -37.37 20.91 21.19
C GLY A 525 -38.29 20.28 20.14
N GLY A 526 -38.81 19.08 20.43
CA GLY A 526 -39.95 18.53 19.69
C GLY A 526 -41.27 19.19 20.08
N GLY A 527 -42.20 19.21 19.12
CA GLY A 527 -43.65 19.30 19.34
C GLY A 527 -44.23 20.69 19.65
N GLY A 528 -45.12 21.17 18.78
CA GLY A 528 -46.09 22.23 19.12
C GLY A 528 -46.20 23.35 18.09
N GLN A 529 -47.30 23.34 17.33
CA GLN A 529 -47.76 24.50 16.57
C GLN A 529 -48.09 25.66 17.53
N SER A 530 -47.54 26.84 17.28
CA SER A 530 -48.23 28.11 17.55
C SER A 530 -47.54 29.28 16.85
N ASN A 531 -48.34 30.06 16.13
CA ASN A 531 -48.02 31.37 15.57
C ASN A 531 -47.49 32.35 16.63
N ALA A 532 -46.39 33.07 16.32
CA ALA A 532 -46.19 34.46 16.75
C ALA A 532 -45.06 35.12 15.93
N SER A 533 -45.33 36.33 15.43
CA SER A 533 -44.40 37.21 14.71
C SER A 533 -43.32 37.83 15.62
N PRO A 534 -42.19 38.32 15.06
CA PRO A 534 -41.00 38.73 15.85
C PRO A 534 -40.84 40.26 16.02
N ALA A 535 -40.18 40.68 17.11
CA ALA A 535 -39.42 41.95 17.25
C ALA A 535 -38.57 41.94 18.55
N PRO A 536 -37.52 42.78 18.72
CA PRO A 536 -36.39 43.05 17.81
C PRO A 536 -34.99 42.94 18.47
N SER A 537 -34.00 42.65 17.60
CA SER A 537 -32.54 42.92 17.59
C SER A 537 -31.70 43.23 18.85
N THR A 538 -30.49 42.65 18.87
CA THR A 538 -29.23 43.39 19.08
C THR A 538 -28.17 42.97 18.04
N ASN A 539 -27.51 43.98 17.47
CA ASN A 539 -26.60 43.95 16.32
C ASN A 539 -25.15 43.58 16.71
N GLU A 540 -24.51 42.72 15.91
CA GLU A 540 -23.07 42.86 15.58
C GLU A 540 -22.85 42.59 14.08
N PRO A 541 -21.92 43.29 13.40
CA PRO A 541 -21.84 43.29 11.94
C PRO A 541 -21.02 42.10 11.39
N LYS A 542 -21.61 41.33 10.48
CA LYS A 542 -20.85 40.35 9.66
C LYS A 542 -20.02 41.07 8.59
N PRO A 543 -18.76 40.64 8.34
CA PRO A 543 -17.93 41.23 7.30
C PRO A 543 -18.51 40.93 5.90
N GLN A 544 -18.54 41.95 5.04
CA GLN A 544 -19.04 41.81 3.67
C GLN A 544 -18.04 41.02 2.80
N PRO A 545 -18.50 40.01 2.02
CA PRO A 545 -17.65 39.24 1.14
C PRO A 545 -17.13 40.09 -0.01
N THR A 546 -15.86 39.89 -0.38
CA THR A 546 -15.18 40.64 -1.44
C THR A 546 -15.76 40.31 -2.83
N LEU A 547 -15.54 41.21 -3.80
CA LEU A 547 -16.12 41.12 -5.15
C LEU A 547 -15.73 39.81 -5.87
N ALA A 548 -14.56 39.26 -5.56
CA ALA A 548 -14.10 37.95 -6.04
C ALA A 548 -14.88 36.77 -5.43
N GLN A 549 -15.30 36.85 -4.16
CA GLN A 549 -16.16 35.85 -3.52
C GLN A 549 -17.56 35.83 -4.14
N ARG A 550 -18.12 37.00 -4.45
CA ARG A 550 -19.44 37.07 -5.12
C ARG A 550 -19.39 36.54 -6.55
N GLN A 551 -18.32 36.84 -7.29
CA GLN A 551 -18.14 36.30 -8.65
C GLN A 551 -17.93 34.79 -8.63
N ALA A 552 -17.18 34.26 -7.66
CA ALA A 552 -16.99 32.82 -7.50
C ALA A 552 -18.29 32.09 -7.13
N GLU A 553 -19.10 32.65 -6.23
CA GLU A 553 -20.41 32.10 -5.87
C GLU A 553 -21.42 32.18 -7.04
N GLN A 554 -21.36 33.24 -7.84
CA GLN A 554 -22.18 33.35 -9.06
C GLN A 554 -21.77 32.33 -10.12
N LEU A 555 -20.47 32.08 -10.32
CA LEU A 555 -19.96 31.07 -11.26
C LEU A 555 -20.28 29.63 -10.81
N LEU A 556 -20.20 29.36 -9.50
CA LEU A 556 -20.59 28.07 -8.93
C LEU A 556 -22.10 27.86 -9.04
N GLY A 557 -22.89 28.89 -8.76
CA GLY A 557 -24.35 28.85 -8.91
C GLY A 557 -24.81 28.71 -10.36
N SER A 558 -24.08 29.25 -11.34
CA SER A 558 -24.36 29.04 -12.77
C SER A 558 -23.99 27.63 -13.24
N ALA A 559 -22.86 27.10 -12.77
CA ALA A 559 -22.43 25.73 -13.09
C ALA A 559 -23.41 24.67 -12.55
N GLU A 560 -23.93 24.84 -11.33
CA GLU A 560 -24.96 23.94 -10.78
C GLU A 560 -26.27 23.98 -11.57
N ARG A 561 -26.65 25.13 -12.13
CA ARG A 561 -27.85 25.26 -12.97
C ARG A 561 -27.66 24.61 -14.33
N GLU A 562 -26.50 24.79 -14.95
CA GLU A 562 -26.15 24.10 -16.20
C GLU A 562 -26.11 22.58 -16.01
N GLU A 563 -25.54 22.06 -14.92
CA GLU A 563 -25.57 20.62 -14.65
C GLU A 563 -27.00 20.08 -14.48
N ARG A 564 -27.87 20.81 -13.79
CA ARG A 564 -29.29 20.42 -13.64
C ARG A 564 -30.04 20.46 -14.98
N GLU A 565 -29.76 21.44 -15.82
CA GLU A 565 -30.34 21.50 -17.17
C GLU A 565 -29.83 20.37 -18.07
N VAL A 566 -28.54 20.06 -18.02
CA VAL A 566 -27.95 18.94 -18.79
C VAL A 566 -28.48 17.60 -18.29
N GLN A 567 -28.62 17.42 -16.98
CA GLN A 567 -29.23 16.21 -16.41
C GLN A 567 -30.71 16.08 -16.79
N SER A 568 -31.48 17.17 -16.74
CA SER A 568 -32.90 17.15 -17.15
C SER A 568 -33.09 16.93 -18.65
N LYS A 569 -32.19 17.43 -19.50
CA LYS A 569 -32.16 17.15 -20.94
C LYS A 569 -31.81 15.68 -21.22
N LYS A 570 -30.82 15.10 -20.52
CA LYS A 570 -30.50 13.66 -20.61
C LYS A 570 -31.66 12.79 -20.15
N GLN A 571 -32.40 13.21 -19.11
CA GLN A 571 -33.59 12.50 -18.64
C GLN A 571 -34.76 12.56 -19.64
N LYS A 572 -34.88 13.65 -20.41
CA LYS A 572 -35.88 13.78 -21.48
C LYS A 572 -35.49 13.06 -22.77
N GLN A 573 -34.20 12.96 -23.09
CA GLN A 573 -33.69 12.23 -24.27
C GLN A 573 -33.67 10.70 -24.09
N ASN A 574 -33.56 10.20 -22.85
CA ASN A 574 -33.58 8.76 -22.55
C ASN A 574 -34.98 8.21 -22.21
N ARG A 575 -36.05 8.91 -22.61
CA ARG A 575 -37.40 8.34 -22.57
C ARG A 575 -37.62 7.55 -23.88
N PRO A 576 -37.67 6.20 -23.87
CA PRO A 576 -38.04 5.46 -25.07
C PRO A 576 -39.47 5.83 -25.49
N GLU A 577 -39.67 6.07 -26.78
CA GLU A 577 -41.01 6.20 -27.34
C GLU A 577 -41.79 4.89 -27.11
N PRO A 578 -43.08 4.97 -26.73
CA PRO A 578 -43.86 3.76 -26.53
C PRO A 578 -44.08 3.07 -27.89
N PRO A 579 -43.92 1.74 -27.98
CA PRO A 579 -44.26 1.00 -29.18
C PRO A 579 -45.77 1.13 -29.47
N PRO A 580 -46.20 1.22 -30.74
CA PRO A 580 -47.61 1.25 -31.08
C PRO A 580 -48.20 -0.14 -30.85
N GLY A 581 -49.02 -0.26 -29.80
CA GLY A 581 -49.83 -1.45 -29.53
C GLY A 581 -49.15 -2.50 -28.66
N GLY A 582 -49.40 -2.46 -27.36
CA GLY A 582 -49.08 -3.52 -26.42
C GLY A 582 -49.75 -3.25 -25.08
N LYS A 583 -50.63 -4.15 -24.66
CA LYS A 583 -51.48 -4.03 -23.46
C LYS A 583 -50.63 -4.05 -22.18
N ASP A 584 -51.03 -3.22 -21.21
CA ASP A 584 -50.47 -3.16 -19.86
C ASP A 584 -50.56 -4.52 -19.14
N TRP A 585 -49.41 -4.96 -18.60
CA TRP A 585 -49.28 -5.68 -17.34
C TRP A 585 -48.02 -5.20 -16.62
#